data_AF-A0A1G0TJK3-F1
#
_entry.id   AF-A0A1G0TJK3-F1
#
_cell.length_a   1.000
_cell.length_b   1.000
_cell.length_c   1.000
_cell.angle_alpha   90.00
_cell.angle_beta   90.00
_cell.angle_gamma   90.00
#
_symmetry.space_group_name_H-M   'P 1'
#
loop_
_entity.id
_entity.type
_entity.pdbx_description
1 polymer ?
#
loop_
_entity_poly.entity_id
_entity_poly.type
_entity_poly.pdbx_seq_one_letter_code
_entity_poly.pdbx_strand_id
1 'polypeptide(L)'
;MRKLNSLSNILIALIKKDLSHRDINYLIELAQTYAFTYLKYRYKNLRKVFLADDVTVDELAIEAIAPLFERDENGIFIKLKSAFESWQPPIETEEKAHFFLNRMVGKSVEKYVYELLRDSNPFFSKILDSVNYQIEKQGYKKKQILGTTFIVKDGYIKEIGCLPDSLFLNELPPDLFYGMSCVIQKLFDHIKSNTEYVAAIPLNALVLRIKKLKAFNFNFSDRVEFASEVTIDSMLNDALKNTLEKLRGSYSDNGKLSSQEICGIEKAIRNITLDIEDGGINPGLHKYFLEQFPSLALNDYENKYQNIFENLYKFLKKEIADQLKEGI
;
A
#
# COMPACT_ATOMS: atom_id res chain seq x y z
N MET A 1 -2.92 -27.42 35.18
CA MET A 1 -2.46 -26.21 34.46
C MET A 1 -1.10 -26.48 33.83
N ARG A 2 -1.03 -26.86 32.55
CA ARG A 2 0.25 -27.03 31.83
C ARG A 2 0.73 -25.65 31.36
N LYS A 3 2.00 -25.31 31.65
CA LYS A 3 2.68 -24.07 31.26
C LYS A 3 2.34 -23.71 29.80
N LEU A 4 1.96 -22.46 29.54
CA LEU A 4 1.97 -21.90 28.19
C LEU A 4 3.37 -22.19 27.61
N ASN A 5 3.42 -22.82 26.44
CA ASN A 5 4.69 -23.02 25.74
C ASN A 5 5.27 -21.64 25.45
N SER A 6 6.50 -21.38 25.92
CA SER A 6 7.17 -20.11 25.67
C SER A 6 7.39 -19.96 24.16
N LEU A 7 7.19 -18.77 23.62
CA LEU A 7 7.38 -18.45 22.21
C LEU A 7 8.81 -18.82 21.77
N SER A 8 9.80 -18.62 22.64
CA SER A 8 11.18 -19.05 22.38
C SER A 8 11.27 -20.55 22.05
N ASN A 9 10.57 -21.39 22.80
CA ASN A 9 10.58 -22.84 22.60
C ASN A 9 9.82 -23.23 21.33
N ILE A 10 8.73 -22.54 21.02
CA ILE A 10 7.96 -22.75 19.78
C ILE A 10 8.83 -22.40 18.57
N LEU A 11 9.55 -21.28 18.58
CA LEU A 11 10.45 -20.89 17.50
C LEU A 11 11.63 -21.87 17.33
N ILE A 12 12.18 -22.40 18.43
CA ILE A 12 13.22 -23.43 18.37
C ILE A 12 12.67 -24.74 17.79
N ALA A 13 11.48 -25.16 18.22
CA ALA A 13 10.80 -26.34 17.69
C ALA A 13 10.49 -26.20 16.19
N LEU A 14 10.25 -24.96 15.73
CA LEU A 14 9.92 -24.63 14.33
C LEU A 14 11.03 -24.96 13.37
N ILE A 15 12.27 -24.86 13.84
CA ILE A 15 13.46 -25.22 13.07
C ILE A 15 13.68 -26.74 13.08
N LYS A 16 13.27 -27.42 14.16
CA LYS A 16 13.49 -28.85 14.39
C LYS A 16 12.38 -29.75 13.85
N LYS A 17 11.35 -29.20 13.18
CA LYS A 17 10.16 -29.91 12.67
C LYS A 17 9.32 -30.62 13.76
N ASP A 18 9.42 -30.18 15.00
CA ASP A 18 8.77 -30.81 16.14
C ASP A 18 7.65 -29.93 16.72
N LEU A 19 6.81 -29.33 15.85
CA LEU A 19 5.66 -28.55 16.31
C LEU A 19 4.40 -29.39 16.37
N SER A 20 3.68 -29.22 17.48
CA SER A 20 2.27 -29.57 17.53
C SER A 20 1.43 -28.59 16.71
N HIS A 21 0.28 -29.04 16.22
CA HIS A 21 -0.71 -28.16 15.58
C HIS A 21 -1.12 -26.99 16.50
N ARG A 22 -1.15 -27.23 17.81
CA ARG A 22 -1.48 -26.20 18.81
C ARG A 22 -0.44 -25.08 18.86
N ASP A 23 0.84 -25.42 18.75
CA ASP A 23 1.93 -24.42 18.76
C ASP A 23 1.91 -23.56 17.49
N ILE A 24 1.57 -24.18 16.35
CA ILE A 24 1.41 -23.48 15.07
C ILE A 24 0.25 -22.48 15.16
N ASN A 25 -0.91 -22.93 15.65
CA ASN A 25 -2.07 -22.05 15.80
C ASN A 25 -1.78 -20.89 16.74
N TYR A 26 -1.13 -21.15 17.88
CA TYR A 26 -0.71 -20.10 18.79
C TYR A 26 0.22 -19.07 18.13
N LEU A 27 1.19 -19.52 17.33
CA LEU A 27 2.10 -18.64 16.62
C LEU A 27 1.38 -17.79 15.57
N ILE A 28 0.41 -18.37 14.85
CA ILE A 28 -0.42 -17.67 13.86
C ILE A 28 -1.30 -16.61 14.55
N GLU A 29 -2.00 -16.96 15.63
CA GLU A 29 -2.85 -16.05 16.40
C GLU A 29 -2.05 -14.86 16.96
N LEU A 30 -0.85 -15.13 17.47
CA LEU A 30 0.04 -14.08 17.97
C LEU A 30 0.53 -13.16 16.84
N ALA A 31 0.92 -13.74 15.70
CA ALA A 31 1.32 -12.98 14.52
C ALA A 31 0.17 -12.12 13.96
N GLN A 32 -1.05 -12.67 13.92
CA GLN A 32 -2.26 -11.96 13.50
C GLN A 32 -2.54 -10.77 14.42
N THR A 33 -2.43 -10.95 15.74
CA THR A 33 -2.62 -9.88 16.73
C THR A 33 -1.63 -8.72 16.49
N TYR A 34 -0.36 -9.04 16.21
CA TYR A 34 0.64 -8.03 15.86
C TYR A 34 0.28 -7.33 14.54
N ALA A 35 -0.08 -8.09 13.50
CA ALA A 35 -0.42 -7.54 12.19
C ALA A 35 -1.64 -6.60 12.27
N PHE A 36 -2.69 -7.02 12.98
CA PHE A 36 -3.87 -6.20 13.25
C PHE A 36 -3.48 -4.88 13.92
N THR A 37 -2.59 -4.93 14.91
CA THR A 37 -2.10 -3.72 15.60
C THR A 37 -1.36 -2.78 14.64
N TYR A 38 -0.47 -3.31 13.78
CA TYR A 38 0.20 -2.51 12.75
C TYR A 38 -0.80 -1.84 11.81
N LEU A 39 -1.73 -2.61 11.25
CA LEU A 39 -2.75 -2.11 10.31
C LEU A 39 -3.66 -1.07 10.96
N LYS A 40 -4.20 -1.37 12.15
CA LYS A 40 -5.15 -0.50 12.85
C LYS A 40 -4.57 0.85 13.24
N TYR A 41 -3.32 0.89 13.72
CA TYR A 41 -2.73 2.10 14.29
C TYR A 41 -1.84 2.86 13.31
N ARG A 42 -1.02 2.18 12.50
CA ARG A 42 -0.10 2.87 11.58
C ARG A 42 -0.78 3.28 10.28
N TYR A 43 -1.80 2.54 9.90
CA TYR A 43 -2.47 2.68 8.63
C TYR A 43 -3.95 3.09 8.76
N LYS A 44 -4.31 3.68 9.92
CA LYS A 44 -5.65 4.17 10.25
C LYS A 44 -6.24 5.13 9.20
N ASN A 45 -5.41 5.90 8.50
CA ASN A 45 -5.84 6.87 7.48
C ASN A 45 -6.06 6.23 6.10
N LEU A 46 -5.61 4.99 5.91
CA LEU A 46 -5.84 4.22 4.70
C LEU A 46 -7.13 3.40 4.79
N ARG A 47 -7.98 3.67 5.79
CA ARG A 47 -9.28 3.03 5.97
C ARG A 47 -10.15 3.04 4.71
N LYS A 48 -10.06 4.02 3.82
CA LYS A 48 -10.80 3.98 2.55
C LYS A 48 -10.26 2.92 1.59
N VAL A 49 -8.94 2.70 1.56
CA VAL A 49 -8.28 1.65 0.75
C VAL A 49 -8.42 0.27 1.41
N PHE A 50 -8.40 0.20 2.74
CA PHE A 50 -8.46 -1.03 3.52
C PHE A 50 -9.88 -1.50 3.89
N LEU A 51 -10.84 -0.58 4.04
CA LEU A 51 -12.23 -0.86 4.43
C LEU A 51 -13.22 -0.56 3.30
N ALA A 52 -12.70 -0.52 2.06
CA ALA A 52 -13.46 -0.57 0.82
C ALA A 52 -14.44 -1.76 0.74
N ASP A 53 -14.26 -2.74 1.62
CA ASP A 53 -15.01 -3.98 1.65
C ASP A 53 -15.51 -4.27 3.08
N ASP A 54 -16.49 -5.18 3.16
CA ASP A 54 -16.74 -6.03 4.33
C ASP A 54 -15.50 -6.84 4.79
N VAL A 55 -14.33 -6.64 4.16
CA VAL A 55 -13.04 -7.17 4.58
C VAL A 55 -12.61 -6.48 5.86
N THR A 56 -12.57 -7.26 6.92
CA THR A 56 -12.19 -6.75 8.23
C THR A 56 -10.68 -6.50 8.29
N VAL A 57 -10.24 -5.62 9.19
CA VAL A 57 -8.80 -5.46 9.48
C VAL A 57 -8.17 -6.79 9.91
N ASP A 58 -8.96 -7.72 10.45
CA ASP A 58 -8.52 -9.07 10.79
C ASP A 58 -8.22 -9.93 9.56
N GLU A 59 -9.05 -9.86 8.51
CA GLU A 59 -8.80 -10.56 7.26
C GLU A 59 -7.53 -10.04 6.57
N LEU A 60 -7.36 -8.72 6.51
CA LEU A 60 -6.12 -8.09 6.03
C LEU A 60 -4.89 -8.50 6.87
N ALA A 61 -5.07 -8.65 8.18
CA ALA A 61 -4.00 -9.11 9.06
C ALA A 61 -3.58 -10.56 8.74
N ILE A 62 -4.53 -11.43 8.42
CA ILE A 62 -4.28 -12.82 7.99
C ILE A 62 -3.52 -12.83 6.67
N GLU A 63 -4.01 -12.10 5.66
CA GLU A 63 -3.33 -12.01 4.36
C GLU A 63 -1.91 -11.47 4.48
N ALA A 64 -1.71 -10.43 5.30
CA ALA A 64 -0.41 -9.82 5.49
C ALA A 64 0.63 -10.77 6.12
N ILE A 65 0.21 -11.73 6.95
CA ILE A 65 1.12 -12.69 7.60
C ILE A 65 1.23 -14.02 6.86
N ALA A 66 0.27 -14.36 5.98
CA ALA A 66 0.25 -15.64 5.27
C ALA A 66 1.59 -16.00 4.61
N PRO A 67 2.34 -15.07 3.98
CA PRO A 67 3.65 -15.38 3.41
C PRO A 67 4.69 -15.86 4.43
N LEU A 68 4.59 -15.50 5.72
CA LEU A 68 5.51 -15.96 6.77
C LEU A 68 5.32 -17.45 7.08
N PHE A 69 4.11 -17.98 6.87
CA PHE A 69 3.73 -19.34 7.22
C PHE A 69 3.73 -20.29 6.02
N GLU A 70 4.29 -19.87 4.89
CA GLU A 70 4.53 -20.70 3.71
C GLU A 70 5.46 -21.87 4.04
N ARG A 71 5.04 -23.09 3.66
CA ARG A 71 5.78 -24.33 3.89
C ARG A 71 6.39 -24.87 2.60
N ASP A 72 7.56 -25.46 2.70
CA ASP A 72 8.11 -26.29 1.62
C ASP A 72 7.42 -27.67 1.54
N GLU A 73 7.83 -28.46 0.55
CA GLU A 73 7.38 -29.85 0.36
C GLU A 73 7.65 -30.74 1.59
N ASN A 74 8.57 -30.33 2.47
CA ASN A 74 8.93 -31.05 3.69
C ASN A 74 8.23 -30.50 4.95
N GLY A 75 7.26 -29.59 4.80
CA GLY A 75 6.50 -28.98 5.89
C GLY A 75 7.26 -27.91 6.69
N ILE A 76 8.40 -27.42 6.21
CA ILE A 76 9.23 -26.40 6.87
C ILE A 76 8.76 -25.00 6.51
N PHE A 77 8.60 -24.14 7.51
CA PHE A 77 8.33 -22.71 7.32
C PHE A 77 9.58 -21.95 6.83
N ILE A 78 9.72 -21.82 5.51
CA ILE A 78 10.96 -21.37 4.85
C ILE A 78 11.38 -19.97 5.33
N LYS A 79 10.44 -19.02 5.37
CA LYS A 79 10.72 -17.62 5.73
C LYS A 79 11.07 -17.45 7.21
N LEU A 80 10.33 -18.12 8.09
CA LEU A 80 10.60 -18.06 9.53
C LEU A 80 11.91 -18.75 9.90
N LYS A 81 12.18 -19.92 9.32
CA LYS A 81 13.43 -20.66 9.56
C LYS A 81 14.66 -19.84 9.12
N SER A 82 14.68 -19.39 7.87
CA SER A 82 15.80 -18.61 7.33
C SER A 82 16.04 -17.31 8.11
N ALA A 83 14.97 -16.63 8.52
CA ALA A 83 15.06 -15.43 9.33
C ALA A 83 15.56 -15.71 10.75
N PHE A 84 15.15 -16.82 11.37
CA PHE A 84 15.61 -17.19 12.71
C PHE A 84 17.08 -17.58 12.69
N GLU A 85 17.51 -18.42 11.74
CA GLU A 85 18.90 -18.90 11.63
C GLU A 85 19.89 -17.77 11.34
N SER A 86 19.48 -16.75 10.59
CA SER A 86 20.29 -15.57 10.29
C SER A 86 20.19 -14.46 11.35
N TRP A 87 19.40 -14.63 12.40
CA TRP A 87 19.14 -13.58 13.37
C TRP A 87 20.33 -13.35 14.32
N GLN A 88 20.70 -12.09 14.51
CA GLN A 88 21.79 -11.70 15.40
C GLN A 88 21.36 -10.52 16.30
N PRO A 89 21.58 -10.60 17.63
CA PRO A 89 22.12 -11.74 18.38
C PRO A 89 21.12 -12.91 18.50
N PRO A 90 21.57 -14.14 18.82
CA PRO A 90 20.69 -15.31 18.97
C PRO A 90 19.49 -15.09 19.91
N ILE A 91 18.38 -15.76 19.59
CA ILE A 91 17.11 -15.66 20.30
C ILE A 91 17.10 -16.66 21.46
N GLU A 92 17.55 -16.19 22.62
CA GLU A 92 17.71 -17.03 23.82
C GLU A 92 16.65 -16.76 24.89
N THR A 93 15.92 -15.65 24.78
CA THR A 93 14.96 -15.18 25.79
C THR A 93 13.60 -14.97 25.16
N GLU A 94 12.55 -15.05 25.96
CA GLU A 94 11.17 -14.81 25.52
C GLU A 94 10.97 -13.40 24.93
N GLU A 95 11.60 -12.37 25.53
CA GLU A 95 11.54 -10.99 25.03
C GLU A 95 12.13 -10.86 23.62
N LYS A 96 13.32 -11.44 23.41
CA LYS A 96 13.95 -11.53 22.07
C LYS A 96 13.08 -12.31 21.08
N ALA A 97 12.37 -13.34 21.52
CA ALA A 97 11.46 -14.12 20.67
C ALA A 97 10.25 -13.29 20.22
N HIS A 98 9.64 -12.56 21.14
CA HIS A 98 8.58 -11.60 20.83
C HIS A 98 9.08 -10.49 19.91
N PHE A 99 10.26 -9.94 20.18
CA PHE A 99 10.87 -8.91 19.35
C PHE A 99 11.15 -9.41 17.92
N PHE A 100 11.68 -10.64 17.79
CA PHE A 100 11.88 -11.29 16.51
C PHE A 100 10.56 -11.42 15.73
N LEU A 101 9.54 -12.03 16.34
CA LEU A 101 8.25 -12.24 15.68
C LEU A 101 7.60 -10.92 15.30
N ASN A 102 7.57 -9.95 16.22
CA ASN A 102 7.03 -8.62 15.98
C ASN A 102 7.74 -7.93 14.79
N ARG A 103 9.07 -8.06 14.69
CA ARG A 103 9.82 -7.52 13.55
C ARG A 103 9.43 -8.23 12.26
N MET A 104 9.36 -9.56 12.24
CA MET A 104 8.99 -10.33 11.06
C MET A 104 7.58 -9.97 10.56
N VAL A 105 6.61 -9.90 11.48
CA VAL A 105 5.24 -9.46 11.17
C VAL A 105 5.23 -8.04 10.64
N GLY A 106 5.92 -7.10 11.29
CA GLY A 106 5.99 -5.71 10.83
C GLY A 106 6.55 -5.59 9.42
N LYS A 107 7.58 -6.37 9.07
CA LYS A 107 8.11 -6.41 7.69
C LYS A 107 7.10 -6.94 6.68
N SER A 108 6.38 -8.00 7.05
CA SER A 108 5.38 -8.63 6.18
C SER A 108 4.20 -7.68 5.92
N VAL A 109 3.69 -7.04 6.98
CA VAL A 109 2.63 -6.03 6.88
C VAL A 109 3.06 -4.84 6.04
N GLU A 110 4.26 -4.30 6.26
CA GLU A 110 4.78 -3.18 5.46
C GLU A 110 4.84 -3.51 3.97
N LYS A 111 5.29 -4.72 3.63
CA LYS A 111 5.35 -5.21 2.25
C LYS A 111 3.96 -5.35 1.66
N TYR A 112 3.04 -5.99 2.38
CA TYR A 112 1.66 -6.18 1.95
C TYR A 112 0.96 -4.83 1.68
N VAL A 113 1.09 -3.87 2.61
CA VAL A 113 0.52 -2.53 2.45
C VAL A 113 1.15 -1.78 1.26
N TYR A 114 2.47 -1.91 1.08
CA TYR A 114 3.16 -1.34 -0.07
C TYR A 114 2.62 -1.88 -1.40
N GLU A 115 2.42 -3.19 -1.50
CA GLU A 115 1.87 -3.86 -2.70
C GLU A 115 0.42 -3.42 -2.94
N LEU A 116 -0.42 -3.46 -1.90
CA LEU A 116 -1.82 -3.04 -1.98
C LEU A 116 -1.97 -1.58 -2.45
N LEU A 117 -1.18 -0.65 -1.90
CA LEU A 117 -1.20 0.76 -2.31
C LEU A 117 -0.75 0.97 -3.75
N ARG A 118 0.25 0.18 -4.19
CA ARG A 118 0.75 0.24 -5.56
C ARG A 118 -0.30 -0.25 -6.56
N ASP A 119 -1.03 -1.30 -6.21
CA ASP A 119 -2.02 -1.92 -7.09
C ASP A 119 -3.33 -1.14 -7.14
N SER A 120 -3.75 -0.58 -5.99
CA SER A 120 -5.01 0.16 -5.87
C SER A 120 -4.94 1.59 -6.43
N ASN A 121 -3.75 2.22 -6.47
CA ASN A 121 -3.63 3.64 -6.81
C ASN A 121 -2.47 3.95 -7.79
N PRO A 122 -2.77 4.33 -9.06
CA PRO A 122 -1.76 4.71 -10.05
C PRO A 122 -0.89 5.92 -9.64
N PHE A 123 -1.47 6.91 -8.94
CA PHE A 123 -0.73 8.08 -8.47
C PHE A 123 0.27 7.72 -7.38
N PHE A 124 -0.12 6.85 -6.45
CA PHE A 124 0.80 6.34 -5.43
C PHE A 124 2.00 5.65 -6.09
N SER A 125 1.72 4.72 -7.02
CA SER A 125 2.76 3.98 -7.76
C SER A 125 3.75 4.95 -8.44
N LYS A 126 3.24 5.97 -9.13
CA LYS A 126 4.10 6.91 -9.85
C LYS A 126 4.90 7.85 -8.93
N ILE A 127 4.28 8.39 -7.88
CA ILE A 127 4.97 9.24 -6.90
C ILE A 127 6.09 8.42 -6.24
N LEU A 128 5.79 7.18 -5.87
CA LEU A 128 6.76 6.26 -5.30
C LEU A 128 7.92 5.96 -6.25
N ASP A 129 7.66 5.71 -7.54
CA ASP A 129 8.73 5.51 -8.53
C ASP A 129 9.61 6.76 -8.67
N SER A 130 9.00 7.95 -8.62
CA SER A 130 9.74 9.22 -8.60
C SER A 130 10.58 9.39 -7.32
N VAL A 131 10.03 9.06 -6.14
CA VAL A 131 10.77 9.07 -4.87
C VAL A 131 11.93 8.09 -4.95
N ASN A 132 11.72 6.88 -5.45
CA ASN A 132 12.75 5.85 -5.60
C ASN A 132 13.88 6.31 -6.53
N TYR A 133 13.55 6.93 -7.65
CA TYR A 133 14.53 7.54 -8.54
C TYR A 133 15.38 8.59 -7.81
N GLN A 134 14.77 9.45 -6.98
CA GLN A 134 15.53 10.43 -6.19
C GLN A 134 16.38 9.78 -5.10
N ILE A 135 15.89 8.71 -4.46
CA ILE A 135 16.67 7.92 -3.49
C ILE A 135 17.96 7.43 -4.15
N GLU A 136 17.85 6.82 -5.32
CA GLU A 136 18.99 6.27 -6.05
C GLU A 136 19.92 7.38 -6.58
N LYS A 137 19.37 8.40 -7.24
CA LYS A 137 20.12 9.51 -7.82
C LYS A 137 20.94 10.28 -6.79
N GLN A 138 20.40 10.48 -5.60
CA GLN A 138 21.05 11.25 -4.53
C GLN A 138 21.86 10.36 -3.57
N GLY A 139 21.94 9.05 -3.83
CA GLY A 139 22.76 8.12 -3.04
C GLY A 139 22.16 7.71 -1.68
N TYR A 140 20.89 8.03 -1.42
CA TYR A 140 20.21 7.60 -0.19
C TYR A 140 19.97 6.08 -0.18
N LYS A 141 19.71 5.53 1.01
CA LYS A 141 19.43 4.10 1.21
C LYS A 141 18.07 3.90 1.86
N LYS A 142 17.44 2.76 1.59
CA LYS A 142 16.25 2.29 2.30
C LYS A 142 16.66 1.38 3.44
N LYS A 143 16.11 1.61 4.64
CA LYS A 143 16.35 0.78 5.82
C LYS A 143 15.04 0.46 6.52
N GLN A 144 14.82 -0.81 6.83
CA GLN A 144 13.68 -1.21 7.63
C GLN A 144 13.98 -1.14 9.13
N ILE A 145 13.20 -0.34 9.83
CA ILE A 145 13.30 -0.14 11.28
C ILE A 145 11.90 -0.27 11.87
N LEU A 146 11.76 -1.18 12.84
CA LEU A 146 10.49 -1.45 13.54
C LEU A 146 9.29 -1.66 12.59
N GLY A 147 9.50 -2.34 11.47
CA GLY A 147 8.45 -2.61 10.47
C GLY A 147 8.08 -1.42 9.58
N THR A 148 8.90 -0.37 9.51
CA THR A 148 8.70 0.74 8.57
C THR A 148 9.93 0.93 7.70
N THR A 149 9.72 1.20 6.42
CA THR A 149 10.81 1.48 5.49
C THR A 149 11.16 2.97 5.53
N PHE A 150 12.37 3.28 5.97
CA PHE A 150 12.90 4.64 6.05
C PHE A 150 13.92 4.92 4.95
N ILE A 151 13.93 6.15 4.47
CA ILE A 151 15.00 6.74 3.66
C ILE A 151 16.06 7.29 4.61
N VAL A 152 17.33 6.96 4.41
CA VAL A 152 18.48 7.40 5.23
C VAL A 152 19.68 7.78 4.35
N LYS A 153 20.58 8.65 4.84
CA LYS A 153 21.79 9.08 4.11
C LYS A 153 22.81 7.94 3.91
N ASP A 154 23.27 7.30 4.99
CA ASP A 154 24.46 6.42 4.92
C ASP A 154 24.17 4.92 5.17
N GLY A 155 22.92 4.47 5.02
CA GLY A 155 22.51 3.07 5.32
C GLY A 155 22.60 2.66 6.80
N TYR A 156 23.25 3.49 7.62
CA TYR A 156 23.38 3.36 9.05
C TYR A 156 22.75 4.56 9.75
N ILE A 157 21.90 4.28 10.72
CA ILE A 157 21.44 5.26 11.69
C ILE A 157 22.36 5.05 12.90
N LYS A 158 23.23 6.03 13.17
CA LYS A 158 24.14 5.99 14.33
C LYS A 158 23.45 6.39 15.62
N GLU A 159 22.39 7.18 15.53
CA GLU A 159 21.74 7.80 16.68
C GLU A 159 20.56 6.95 17.18
N ILE A 160 20.56 6.68 18.48
CA ILE A 160 19.38 6.18 19.19
C ILE A 160 18.51 7.41 19.46
N GLY A 161 17.35 7.49 18.82
CA GLY A 161 16.46 8.63 18.98
C GLY A 161 15.06 8.35 18.42
N CYS A 162 14.17 9.32 18.60
CA CYS A 162 12.82 9.24 18.04
C CYS A 162 12.89 9.23 16.51
N LEU A 163 12.15 8.32 15.88
CA LEU A 163 12.03 8.25 14.42
C LEU A 163 10.79 9.04 13.98
N PRO A 164 10.87 9.80 12.87
CA PRO A 164 9.71 10.44 12.27
C PRO A 164 8.64 9.42 11.89
N ASP A 165 7.37 9.73 12.14
CA ASP A 165 6.25 8.91 11.75
C ASP A 165 5.35 9.64 10.73
N SER A 166 4.17 9.07 10.46
CA SER A 166 3.22 9.69 9.54
C SER A 166 2.59 10.97 10.11
N LEU A 167 2.46 11.12 11.43
CA LEU A 167 1.93 12.33 12.06
C LEU A 167 2.92 13.48 11.87
N PHE A 168 4.19 13.24 12.15
CA PHE A 168 5.26 14.20 11.91
C PHE A 168 5.21 14.76 10.49
N LEU A 169 5.18 13.90 9.45
CA LEU A 169 5.13 14.37 8.06
C LEU A 169 3.86 15.13 7.71
N ASN A 170 2.74 14.85 8.38
CA ASN A 170 1.47 15.53 8.15
C ASN A 170 1.45 16.94 8.76
N GLU A 171 2.22 17.17 9.82
CA GLU A 171 2.35 18.48 10.49
C GLU A 171 3.35 19.40 9.79
N LEU A 172 4.24 18.85 8.94
CA LEU A 172 5.21 19.63 8.18
C LEU A 172 4.54 20.59 7.17
N PRO A 173 5.10 21.81 6.99
CA PRO A 173 4.64 22.78 6.00
C PRO A 173 4.60 22.21 4.58
N PRO A 174 3.55 22.52 3.76
CA PRO A 174 3.46 22.06 2.38
C PRO A 174 4.68 22.40 1.51
N ASP A 175 5.33 23.53 1.78
CA ASP A 175 6.46 24.03 0.99
C ASP A 175 7.67 23.11 0.96
N LEU A 176 7.83 22.28 2.00
CA LEU A 176 8.89 21.27 2.08
C LEU A 176 8.71 20.14 1.06
N PHE A 177 7.48 19.96 0.55
CA PHE A 177 7.12 18.90 -0.38
C PHE A 177 7.09 19.36 -1.85
N TYR A 178 7.33 20.65 -2.12
CA TYR A 178 7.46 21.18 -3.48
C TYR A 178 8.83 20.90 -4.09
N GLY A 179 8.80 20.56 -5.39
CA GLY A 179 9.99 20.25 -6.18
C GLY A 179 10.49 18.83 -5.90
N MET A 180 10.02 17.88 -6.71
CA MET A 180 10.30 16.46 -6.52
C MET A 180 11.81 16.12 -6.50
N SER A 181 12.61 16.90 -7.23
CA SER A 181 14.08 16.74 -7.27
C SER A 181 14.79 17.07 -5.95
N CYS A 182 14.17 17.81 -5.04
CA CYS A 182 14.82 18.29 -3.81
C CYS A 182 14.05 17.94 -2.53
N VAL A 183 12.85 17.33 -2.62
CA VAL A 183 11.99 17.03 -1.47
C VAL A 183 12.72 16.22 -0.38
N ILE A 184 13.47 15.19 -0.76
CA ILE A 184 14.17 14.34 0.21
C ILE A 184 15.26 15.14 0.95
N GLN A 185 16.01 15.97 0.21
CA GLN A 185 17.04 16.83 0.79
C GLN A 185 16.43 17.88 1.74
N LYS A 186 15.39 18.60 1.30
CA LYS A 186 14.67 19.59 2.12
C LYS A 186 14.17 18.98 3.43
N LEU A 187 13.59 17.79 3.38
CA LEU A 187 13.11 17.09 4.57
C LEU A 187 14.25 16.69 5.50
N PHE A 188 15.36 16.18 4.98
CA PHE A 188 16.53 15.89 5.81
C PHE A 188 17.09 17.14 6.48
N ASP A 189 17.21 18.23 5.74
CA ASP A 189 17.75 19.49 6.25
C ASP A 189 16.81 20.08 7.31
N HIS A 190 15.49 19.96 7.11
CA HIS A 190 14.49 20.35 8.10
C HIS A 190 14.57 19.51 9.38
N ILE A 191 14.58 18.18 9.26
CA ILE A 191 14.66 17.26 10.41
C ILE A 191 15.92 17.55 11.23
N LYS A 192 17.07 17.69 10.57
CA LYS A 192 18.35 17.95 11.24
C LYS A 192 18.42 19.32 11.92
N SER A 193 17.81 20.34 11.34
CA SER A 193 17.99 21.71 11.82
C SER A 193 16.91 22.15 12.81
N ASN A 194 15.74 21.52 12.80
CA ASN A 194 14.55 22.01 13.52
C ASN A 194 13.93 20.98 14.46
N THR A 195 14.49 19.77 14.56
CA THR A 195 13.86 18.69 15.34
C THR A 195 14.90 17.84 16.06
N GLU A 196 14.46 17.13 17.10
CA GLU A 196 15.26 16.10 17.79
C GLU A 196 15.11 14.71 17.16
N TYR A 197 14.37 14.61 16.06
CA TYR A 197 14.19 13.33 15.38
C TYR A 197 15.48 12.91 14.70
N VAL A 198 15.69 11.59 14.68
CA VAL A 198 16.69 10.97 13.84
C VAL A 198 16.40 11.31 12.38
N ALA A 199 17.44 11.71 11.65
CA ALA A 199 17.38 12.01 10.22
C ALA A 199 17.05 10.75 9.40
N ALA A 200 15.75 10.42 9.34
CA ALA A 200 15.18 9.30 8.61
C ALA A 200 13.76 9.66 8.15
N ILE A 201 13.39 9.32 6.92
CA ILE A 201 12.09 9.71 6.36
C ILE A 201 11.25 8.45 6.07
N PRO A 202 10.06 8.26 6.67
CA PRO A 202 9.23 7.10 6.41
C PRO A 202 8.69 7.14 4.97
N LEU A 203 9.08 6.16 4.14
CA LEU A 203 8.88 6.16 2.69
C LEU A 203 7.40 6.21 2.29
N ASN A 204 6.59 5.27 2.79
CA ASN A 204 5.17 5.21 2.42
C ASN A 204 4.42 6.46 2.89
N ALA A 205 4.75 6.96 4.08
CA ALA A 205 4.16 8.19 4.61
C ALA A 205 4.55 9.43 3.79
N LEU A 206 5.80 9.51 3.29
CA LEU A 206 6.22 10.56 2.37
C LEU A 206 5.41 10.54 1.07
N VAL A 207 5.28 9.37 0.44
CA VAL A 207 4.51 9.22 -0.81
C VAL A 207 3.06 9.65 -0.61
N LEU A 208 2.43 9.20 0.48
CA LEU A 208 1.05 9.57 0.83
C LEU A 208 0.92 11.08 1.10
N ARG A 209 1.90 11.70 1.76
CA ARG A 209 1.90 13.14 2.03
C ARG A 209 2.02 13.95 0.74
N ILE A 210 2.91 13.58 -0.16
CA ILE A 210 3.05 14.21 -1.49
C ILE A 210 1.74 14.05 -2.28
N LYS A 211 1.15 12.84 -2.32
CA LYS A 211 -0.14 12.61 -2.97
C LYS A 211 -1.21 13.55 -2.41
N LYS A 212 -1.34 13.62 -1.08
CA LYS A 212 -2.31 14.48 -0.41
C LYS A 212 -2.12 15.94 -0.82
N LEU A 213 -0.90 16.48 -0.76
CA LEU A 213 -0.66 17.88 -1.11
C LEU A 213 -0.94 18.19 -2.58
N LYS A 214 -0.62 17.26 -3.49
CA LYS A 214 -0.99 17.39 -4.92
C LYS A 214 -2.51 17.39 -5.14
N ALA A 215 -3.28 16.71 -4.29
CA ALA A 215 -4.74 16.78 -4.31
C ALA A 215 -5.29 18.06 -3.65
N PHE A 216 -4.62 18.61 -2.63
CA PHE A 216 -5.09 19.80 -1.89
C PHE A 216 -4.79 21.14 -2.58
N ASN A 217 -3.73 21.24 -3.38
CA ASN A 217 -3.43 22.45 -4.16
C ASN A 217 -4.49 22.80 -5.22
N PHE A 218 -5.53 21.99 -5.34
CA PHE A 218 -6.69 22.25 -6.17
C PHE A 218 -7.72 23.21 -5.57
N ASN A 219 -7.69 23.47 -4.25
CA ASN A 219 -8.73 24.28 -3.59
C ASN A 219 -8.31 25.72 -3.27
N PHE A 220 -7.09 26.13 -3.60
CA PHE A 220 -6.66 27.53 -3.44
C PHE A 220 -6.09 28.03 -4.75
N SER A 221 -6.88 28.87 -5.44
CA SER A 221 -6.41 29.59 -6.61
C SER A 221 -5.28 30.55 -6.27
N ASP A 222 -4.50 30.84 -7.32
CA ASP A 222 -3.66 32.02 -7.49
C ASP A 222 -2.40 32.10 -6.63
N ARG A 223 -1.29 31.52 -7.14
CA ARG A 223 -0.13 32.30 -7.63
C ARG A 223 1.07 31.40 -8.00
N VAL A 224 1.71 31.82 -9.09
CA VAL A 224 3.07 31.50 -9.59
C VAL A 224 3.20 30.30 -10.54
N GLU A 225 3.22 30.68 -11.82
CA GLU A 225 3.88 30.07 -12.98
C GLU A 225 4.76 28.84 -12.72
N PHE A 226 4.25 27.66 -13.08
CA PHE A 226 5.04 26.60 -13.68
C PHE A 226 4.33 26.08 -14.93
N ALA A 227 5.12 25.89 -16.00
CA ALA A 227 4.67 25.45 -17.30
C ALA A 227 3.99 24.07 -17.23
N SER A 228 2.80 24.00 -17.85
CA SER A 228 1.94 22.82 -18.08
C SER A 228 1.59 21.98 -16.84
N GLU A 229 0.87 22.55 -15.89
CA GLU A 229 0.08 21.75 -14.94
C GLU A 229 -1.14 21.14 -15.67
N VAL A 230 -0.95 19.96 -16.27
CA VAL A 230 -2.08 19.06 -16.48
C VAL A 230 -2.51 18.60 -15.08
N THR A 231 -3.73 18.94 -14.71
CA THR A 231 -4.26 18.74 -13.35
C THR A 231 -4.65 17.27 -13.16
N ILE A 232 -4.43 16.66 -11.98
CA ILE A 232 -4.94 15.31 -11.66
C ILE A 232 -6.41 15.15 -12.08
N ASP A 233 -7.26 16.15 -11.83
CA ASP A 233 -8.66 16.12 -12.25
C ASP A 233 -8.82 16.20 -13.77
N SER A 234 -8.04 17.02 -14.49
CA SER A 234 -8.09 17.02 -15.96
C SER A 234 -7.58 15.69 -16.53
N MET A 235 -6.48 15.14 -15.98
CA MET A 235 -5.95 13.83 -16.36
C MET A 235 -6.97 12.71 -16.13
N LEU A 236 -7.66 12.72 -14.98
CA LEU A 236 -8.69 11.74 -14.66
C LEU A 236 -9.91 11.93 -15.56
N ASN A 237 -10.32 13.16 -15.82
CA ASN A 237 -11.44 13.45 -16.72
C ASN A 237 -11.12 13.05 -18.17
N ASP A 238 -9.90 13.28 -18.64
CA ASP A 238 -9.44 12.89 -19.97
C ASP A 238 -9.33 11.36 -20.09
N ALA A 239 -8.71 10.71 -19.10
CA ALA A 239 -8.63 9.25 -19.05
C ALA A 239 -10.03 8.59 -18.96
N LEU A 240 -10.92 9.17 -18.16
CA LEU A 240 -12.32 8.76 -18.08
C LEU A 240 -13.00 8.93 -19.43
N LYS A 241 -12.89 10.11 -20.06
CA LYS A 241 -13.47 10.40 -21.37
C LYS A 241 -13.00 9.39 -22.42
N ASN A 242 -11.71 9.16 -22.54
CA ASN A 242 -11.13 8.18 -23.48
C ASN A 242 -11.65 6.76 -23.19
N THR A 243 -11.80 6.40 -21.92
CA THR A 243 -12.34 5.09 -21.51
C THR A 243 -13.82 4.94 -21.89
N LEU A 244 -14.63 5.98 -21.69
CA LEU A 244 -16.05 5.98 -22.06
C LEU A 244 -16.23 5.97 -23.58
N GLU A 245 -15.38 6.67 -24.32
CA GLU A 245 -15.35 6.60 -25.79
C GLU A 245 -14.99 5.19 -26.27
N LYS A 246 -14.01 4.52 -25.65
CA LYS A 246 -13.68 3.13 -25.94
C LYS A 246 -14.83 2.17 -25.64
N LEU A 247 -15.53 2.35 -24.51
CA LEU A 247 -16.72 1.56 -24.16
C LEU A 247 -17.77 1.67 -25.25
N ARG A 248 -18.11 2.89 -25.67
CA ARG A 248 -19.12 3.15 -26.71
C ARG A 248 -18.68 2.54 -28.05
N GLY A 249 -17.48 2.87 -28.53
CA GLY A 249 -16.99 2.38 -29.82
C GLY A 249 -16.80 0.86 -29.90
N SER A 250 -16.39 0.22 -28.81
CA SER A 250 -16.08 -1.22 -28.83
C SER A 250 -17.29 -2.11 -28.57
N TYR A 251 -18.28 -1.62 -27.80
CA TYR A 251 -19.36 -2.47 -27.29
C TYR A 251 -20.77 -1.94 -27.58
N SER A 252 -20.99 -0.62 -27.69
CA SER A 252 -22.26 -0.06 -28.13
C SER A 252 -22.42 -0.20 -29.65
N ASP A 253 -21.41 0.26 -30.40
CA ASP A 253 -21.50 0.33 -31.87
C ASP A 253 -21.49 -1.06 -32.54
N ASN A 254 -20.95 -2.06 -31.83
CA ASN A 254 -20.95 -3.47 -32.25
C ASN A 254 -22.15 -4.28 -31.73
N GLY A 255 -23.12 -3.64 -31.06
CA GLY A 255 -24.33 -4.27 -30.55
C GLY A 255 -24.09 -5.32 -29.45
N LYS A 256 -22.92 -5.32 -28.80
CA LYS A 256 -22.58 -6.29 -27.75
C LYS A 256 -23.24 -5.98 -26.40
N LEU A 257 -23.57 -4.72 -26.16
CA LEU A 257 -24.23 -4.24 -24.97
C LEU A 257 -25.40 -3.32 -25.34
N SER A 258 -26.48 -3.41 -24.60
CA SER A 258 -27.63 -2.51 -24.65
C SER A 258 -27.31 -1.15 -24.03
N SER A 259 -28.11 -0.14 -24.36
CA SER A 259 -27.94 1.22 -23.81
C SER A 259 -28.02 1.27 -22.29
N GLN A 260 -28.82 0.39 -21.67
CA GLN A 260 -28.90 0.28 -20.21
C GLN A 260 -27.61 -0.30 -19.61
N GLU A 261 -27.06 -1.35 -20.22
CA GLU A 261 -25.78 -1.95 -19.81
C GLU A 261 -24.64 -0.93 -19.95
N ILE A 262 -24.59 -0.20 -21.06
CA ILE A 262 -23.60 0.87 -21.26
C ILE A 262 -23.73 1.91 -20.14
N CYS A 263 -24.93 2.45 -19.90
CA CYS A 263 -25.16 3.47 -18.87
C CYS A 263 -24.73 3.00 -17.46
N GLY A 264 -25.03 1.76 -17.08
CA GLY A 264 -24.58 1.21 -15.81
C GLY A 264 -23.06 1.06 -15.74
N ILE A 265 -22.41 0.60 -16.82
CA ILE A 265 -20.94 0.53 -16.87
C ILE A 265 -20.31 1.93 -16.81
N GLU A 266 -20.88 2.94 -17.46
CA GLU A 266 -20.38 4.32 -17.38
C GLU A 266 -20.38 4.84 -15.93
N LYS A 267 -21.46 4.58 -15.19
CA LYS A 267 -21.56 4.93 -13.77
C LYS A 267 -20.53 4.19 -12.92
N ALA A 268 -20.37 2.89 -13.15
CA ALA A 268 -19.39 2.08 -12.44
C ALA A 268 -17.94 2.60 -12.67
N ILE A 269 -17.59 2.94 -13.92
CA ILE A 269 -16.27 3.51 -14.24
C ILE A 269 -16.09 4.89 -13.59
N ARG A 270 -17.12 5.74 -13.57
CA ARG A 270 -17.07 7.03 -12.88
C ARG A 270 -16.81 6.87 -11.37
N ASN A 271 -17.50 5.94 -10.72
CA ASN A 271 -17.28 5.64 -9.30
C ASN A 271 -15.85 5.15 -9.04
N ILE A 272 -15.30 4.28 -9.90
CA ILE A 272 -13.89 3.89 -9.84
C ILE A 272 -12.97 5.11 -9.91
N THR A 273 -13.29 6.07 -10.80
CA THR A 273 -12.46 7.27 -10.99
C THR A 273 -12.45 8.16 -9.74
N LEU A 274 -13.62 8.32 -9.10
CA LEU A 274 -13.76 9.02 -7.83
C LEU A 274 -12.94 8.34 -6.72
N ASP A 275 -12.98 7.01 -6.62
CA ASP A 275 -12.22 6.30 -5.60
C ASP A 275 -10.70 6.36 -5.84
N ILE A 276 -10.24 6.37 -7.10
CA ILE A 276 -8.83 6.60 -7.43
C ILE A 276 -8.34 7.95 -6.89
N GLU A 277 -9.14 9.00 -7.08
CA GLU A 277 -8.90 10.35 -6.55
C GLU A 277 -8.77 10.30 -5.02
N ASP A 278 -9.74 9.65 -4.37
CA ASP A 278 -9.91 9.65 -2.92
C ASP A 278 -8.97 8.73 -2.13
N GLY A 279 -8.25 7.82 -2.79
CA GLY A 279 -7.43 6.87 -2.03
C GLY A 279 -6.86 5.69 -2.81
N GLY A 280 -7.55 5.26 -3.86
CA GLY A 280 -7.34 3.95 -4.50
C GLY A 280 -8.69 3.23 -4.60
N ILE A 281 -8.76 2.23 -5.47
CA ILE A 281 -10.02 1.55 -5.78
C ILE A 281 -10.31 0.37 -4.84
N ASN A 282 -11.57 -0.06 -4.80
CA ASN A 282 -11.97 -1.29 -4.15
C ASN A 282 -11.35 -2.51 -4.88
N PRO A 283 -10.80 -3.51 -4.16
CA PRO A 283 -10.23 -4.72 -4.76
C PRO A 283 -11.22 -5.48 -5.64
N GLY A 284 -12.51 -5.47 -5.29
CA GLY A 284 -13.58 -6.12 -6.05
C GLY A 284 -14.18 -5.24 -7.15
N LEU A 285 -13.60 -5.26 -8.35
CA LEU A 285 -14.17 -4.54 -9.52
C LEU A 285 -15.65 -4.89 -9.78
N HIS A 286 -16.06 -6.13 -9.52
CA HIS A 286 -17.43 -6.59 -9.66
C HIS A 286 -18.43 -5.78 -8.82
N LYS A 287 -18.01 -5.20 -7.68
CA LYS A 287 -18.91 -4.45 -6.79
C LYS A 287 -19.38 -3.15 -7.44
N TYR A 288 -18.46 -2.38 -8.03
CA TYR A 288 -18.81 -1.19 -8.80
C TYR A 288 -19.82 -1.50 -9.90
N PHE A 289 -19.70 -2.69 -10.52
CA PHE A 289 -20.65 -3.13 -11.53
C PHE A 289 -22.00 -3.49 -10.90
N LEU A 290 -22.03 -4.40 -9.91
CA LEU A 290 -23.26 -4.91 -9.31
C LEU A 290 -24.07 -3.82 -8.58
N GLU A 291 -23.43 -2.78 -8.05
CA GLU A 291 -24.12 -1.60 -7.51
C GLU A 291 -25.01 -0.91 -8.56
N GLN A 292 -24.60 -0.95 -9.83
CA GLN A 292 -25.37 -0.38 -10.94
C GLN A 292 -26.40 -1.37 -11.50
N PHE A 293 -26.31 -2.65 -11.12
CA PHE A 293 -27.22 -3.72 -11.55
C PHE A 293 -27.66 -4.60 -10.36
N PRO A 294 -28.50 -4.09 -9.43
CA PRO A 294 -28.82 -4.78 -8.18
C PRO A 294 -29.53 -6.12 -8.33
N SER A 295 -30.15 -6.37 -9.48
CA SER A 295 -30.84 -7.62 -9.79
C SER A 295 -29.96 -8.65 -10.49
N LEU A 296 -28.69 -8.32 -10.76
CA LEU A 296 -27.74 -9.20 -11.43
C LEU A 296 -27.04 -10.09 -10.41
N ALA A 297 -26.98 -11.40 -10.65
CA ALA A 297 -26.22 -12.30 -9.80
C ALA A 297 -24.71 -12.22 -10.12
N LEU A 298 -23.85 -12.52 -9.14
CA LEU A 298 -22.41 -12.54 -9.33
C LEU A 298 -21.97 -13.49 -10.46
N ASN A 299 -22.61 -14.65 -10.58
CA ASN A 299 -22.32 -15.62 -11.64
C ASN A 299 -22.59 -15.05 -13.04
N ASP A 300 -23.60 -14.19 -13.20
CA ASP A 300 -23.88 -13.53 -14.48
C ASP A 300 -22.82 -12.47 -14.80
N TYR A 301 -22.30 -11.78 -13.77
CA TYR A 301 -21.16 -10.89 -13.91
C TYR A 301 -19.93 -11.64 -14.42
N GLU A 302 -19.55 -12.73 -13.75
CA GLU A 302 -18.37 -13.53 -14.10
C GLU A 302 -18.43 -14.06 -15.54
N ASN A 303 -19.59 -14.57 -15.96
CA ASN A 303 -19.75 -15.19 -17.28
C ASN A 303 -19.82 -14.18 -18.44
N LYS A 304 -20.49 -13.03 -18.25
CA LYS A 304 -20.79 -12.11 -19.36
C LYS A 304 -19.99 -10.80 -19.30
N TYR A 305 -19.78 -10.23 -18.12
CA TYR A 305 -19.33 -8.84 -17.99
C TYR A 305 -17.91 -8.69 -17.47
N GLN A 306 -17.39 -9.66 -16.72
CA GLN A 306 -16.07 -9.58 -16.08
C GLN A 306 -14.96 -9.21 -17.07
N ASN A 307 -14.84 -9.95 -18.16
CA ASN A 307 -13.81 -9.68 -19.18
C ASN A 307 -13.95 -8.29 -19.81
N ILE A 308 -15.17 -7.82 -20.03
CA ILE A 308 -15.42 -6.48 -20.57
C ILE A 308 -14.97 -5.42 -19.57
N PHE A 309 -15.42 -5.57 -18.33
CA PHE A 309 -15.20 -4.59 -17.28
C PHE A 309 -13.72 -4.52 -16.86
N GLU A 310 -13.04 -5.66 -16.72
CA GLU A 310 -11.60 -5.72 -16.47
C GLU A 310 -10.78 -5.08 -17.60
N ASN A 311 -11.18 -5.29 -18.86
CA ASN A 311 -10.49 -4.69 -20.00
C ASN A 311 -10.65 -3.16 -20.01
N LEU A 312 -11.83 -2.65 -19.67
CA LEU A 312 -12.07 -1.21 -19.53
C LEU A 312 -11.28 -0.63 -18.36
N TYR A 313 -11.23 -1.33 -17.23
CA TYR A 313 -10.45 -0.91 -16.08
C TYR A 313 -8.93 -0.88 -16.37
N LYS A 314 -8.40 -1.91 -17.03
CA LYS A 314 -7.00 -1.94 -17.49
C LYS A 314 -6.71 -0.78 -18.44
N PHE A 315 -7.65 -0.46 -19.31
CA PHE A 315 -7.53 0.67 -20.23
C PHE A 315 -7.53 2.01 -19.46
N LEU A 316 -8.46 2.21 -18.53
CA LEU A 316 -8.50 3.41 -17.67
C LEU A 316 -7.16 3.61 -16.93
N LYS A 317 -6.63 2.55 -16.30
CA LYS A 317 -5.32 2.60 -15.63
C LYS A 317 -4.20 3.01 -16.57
N LYS A 318 -4.21 2.49 -17.80
CA LYS A 318 -3.22 2.83 -18.82
C LYS A 318 -3.32 4.31 -19.21
N GLU A 319 -4.53 4.80 -19.50
CA GLU A 319 -4.76 6.20 -19.85
C GLU A 319 -4.30 7.14 -18.72
N ILE A 320 -4.62 6.83 -17.46
CA ILE A 320 -4.13 7.60 -16.30
C ILE A 320 -2.59 7.59 -16.25
N ALA A 321 -1.97 6.43 -16.48
CA ALA A 321 -0.51 6.31 -16.46
C ALA A 321 0.16 7.10 -17.60
N ASP A 322 -0.45 7.15 -18.78
CA ASP A 322 0.05 7.88 -19.94
C ASP A 322 -0.13 9.39 -19.76
N GLN A 323 -1.30 9.85 -19.31
CA GLN A 323 -1.54 11.26 -18.92
C GLN A 323 -0.53 11.73 -17.87
N LEU A 324 -0.24 10.86 -16.90
CA LEU A 324 0.77 11.16 -15.91
C LEU A 324 2.14 11.39 -16.57
N LYS A 325 2.58 10.55 -17.54
CA LYS A 325 3.91 10.67 -18.19
C LYS A 325 4.09 12.02 -18.90
N GLU A 326 3.02 12.62 -19.40
CA GLU A 326 3.06 13.89 -20.11
C GLU A 326 3.11 15.10 -19.16
N GLY A 327 2.66 14.96 -17.92
CA GLY A 327 2.63 16.02 -16.89
C GLY A 327 3.79 16.03 -15.88
N ILE A 328 4.87 15.29 -16.10
CA ILE A 328 6.14 15.36 -15.34
C ILE A 328 7.27 15.58 -16.33
#